data_AF-A0A919WDA2-F1
#
_entry.id   AF-A0A919WDA2-F1
#
_cell.length_a   1.000
_cell.length_b   1.000
_cell.length_c   1.000
_cell.angle_alpha   90.00
_cell.angle_beta   90.00
_cell.angle_gamma   90.00
#
_symmetry.space_group_name_H-M   'P 1'
#
loop_
_entity.id
_entity.type
_entity.pdbx_description
1 polymer ?
#
loop_
_entity_poly.entity_id
_entity_poly.type
_entity_poly.pdbx_seq_one_letter_code
_entity_poly.pdbx_strand_id
1 'polypeptide(L)'
;MPVRFTAAPSASYRVRRPLSTAELDTVRQHLHADVPDPQELLNTVVAAVFTALLTDVGETYPDHEPDPRFERGLYAIPISQWTAICLALTSRAATWGPTTTVEMDFAALMPSAYDDPTATTPDLGPPEQPASSIHIEVTREAADTIAACGRHIAALAYAYGGLDLSFIAAADTWSEQLTRLLSAPAGTRVVLHADGPLSLLVSTGNGDQSRITFRPSPTRCIAAGRCQAVATTTGGVVLWQPDQPGAVVLDHEHEPDAALDRPRPGTWITQP
;
A
#
# COMPACT_ATOMS: atom_id res chain seq x y z
N MET A 1 0.01 -22.73 26.89
CA MET A 1 1.01 -22.85 27.97
C MET A 1 1.05 -21.52 28.71
N PRO A 2 0.90 -21.48 30.05
CA PRO A 2 1.02 -20.23 30.78
C PRO A 2 2.50 -19.84 30.87
N VAL A 3 2.84 -18.65 30.36
CA VAL A 3 4.16 -18.04 30.52
C VAL A 3 4.31 -17.70 32.01
N ARG A 4 5.23 -18.38 32.70
CA ARG A 4 5.64 -18.02 34.06
C ARG A 4 6.60 -16.84 33.96
N PHE A 5 6.15 -15.66 34.38
CA PHE A 5 7.05 -14.54 34.67
C PHE A 5 7.79 -14.84 35.98
N THR A 6 9.00 -15.36 35.88
CA THR A 6 9.96 -15.32 36.98
C THR A 6 10.31 -13.86 37.25
N ALA A 7 9.99 -13.37 38.45
CA ALA A 7 10.43 -12.06 38.91
C ALA A 7 11.96 -11.98 38.80
N ALA A 8 12.45 -11.06 37.97
CA ALA A 8 13.86 -10.73 37.89
C ALA A 8 14.33 -10.17 39.26
N PRO A 9 15.61 -10.37 39.63
CA PRO A 9 16.19 -9.77 40.84
C PRO A 9 15.99 -8.26 40.82
N SER A 10 15.81 -7.66 41.99
CA SER A 10 15.54 -6.24 42.22
C SER A 10 16.59 -5.33 41.56
N ALA A 11 16.45 -5.07 40.27
CA ALA A 11 17.11 -3.98 39.60
C ALA A 11 16.50 -2.69 40.15
N SER A 12 17.34 -1.80 40.68
CA SER A 12 16.90 -0.46 41.07
C SER A 12 16.52 0.30 39.80
N TYR A 13 15.22 0.38 39.52
CA TYR A 13 14.72 1.22 38.44
C TYR A 13 15.15 2.68 38.66
N ARG A 14 15.62 3.34 37.60
CA ARG A 14 15.87 4.79 37.57
C ARG A 14 14.56 5.56 37.71
N VAL A 15 13.50 5.11 37.04
CA VAL A 15 12.14 5.62 37.17
C VAL A 15 11.16 4.47 37.22
N ARG A 16 10.30 4.45 38.24
CA ARG A 16 9.23 3.47 38.38
C ARG A 16 7.97 4.17 38.87
N ARG A 17 6.99 4.39 37.99
CA ARG A 17 5.73 5.04 38.34
C ARG A 17 4.62 4.74 37.33
N PRO A 18 3.34 4.92 37.70
CA PRO A 18 2.27 5.01 36.72
C PRO A 18 2.44 6.25 35.83
N LEU A 19 1.99 6.11 34.58
CA LEU A 19 1.67 7.25 33.73
C LEU A 19 0.40 7.92 34.24
N SER A 20 0.39 9.23 34.27
CA SER A 20 -0.78 10.06 34.56
C SER A 20 -1.78 10.04 33.40
N THR A 21 -3.01 10.50 33.66
CA THR A 21 -4.06 10.60 32.64
C THR A 21 -3.62 11.44 31.44
N ALA A 22 -2.97 12.59 31.69
CA ALA A 22 -2.51 13.48 30.61
C ALA A 22 -1.42 12.82 29.75
N GLU A 23 -0.51 12.06 30.36
CA GLU A 23 0.54 11.32 29.64
C GLU A 23 -0.06 10.18 28.81
N LEU A 24 -1.05 9.47 29.37
CA LEU A 24 -1.80 8.44 28.65
C LEU A 24 -2.60 9.03 27.49
N ASP A 25 -3.13 10.24 27.62
CA ASP A 25 -3.79 10.95 26.52
C ASP A 25 -2.81 11.30 25.39
N THR A 26 -1.58 11.69 25.71
CA THR A 26 -0.53 11.90 24.70
C THR A 26 -0.15 10.58 24.00
N VAL A 27 0.02 9.49 24.76
CA VAL A 27 0.27 8.15 24.17
C VAL A 27 -0.89 7.75 23.25
N ARG A 28 -2.14 8.00 23.68
CA ARG A 28 -3.35 7.78 22.88
C ARG A 28 -3.33 8.60 21.59
N GLN A 29 -2.96 9.88 21.63
CA GLN A 29 -2.84 10.71 20.42
C GLN A 29 -1.86 10.13 19.41
N HIS A 30 -0.71 9.62 19.85
CA HIS A 30 0.26 8.96 18.96
C HIS A 30 -0.24 7.62 18.42
N LEU A 31 -0.95 6.83 19.23
CA LEU A 31 -1.59 5.58 18.78
C LEU A 31 -2.63 5.81 17.66
N HIS A 32 -3.31 6.95 17.70
CA HIS A 32 -4.34 7.33 16.72
C HIS A 32 -3.82 8.28 15.63
N ALA A 33 -2.51 8.57 15.60
CA ALA A 33 -1.93 9.43 14.58
C ALA A 33 -1.98 8.77 13.20
N ASP A 34 -2.04 9.62 12.17
CA ASP A 34 -1.89 9.20 10.77
C ASP A 34 -0.40 9.06 10.46
N VAL A 35 0.11 7.84 10.61
CA VAL A 35 1.50 7.46 10.34
C VAL A 35 1.55 6.48 9.17
N PRO A 36 2.59 6.54 8.31
CA PRO A 36 2.63 5.79 7.06
C PRO A 36 2.86 4.29 7.23
N ASP A 37 3.52 3.86 8.31
CA ASP A 37 3.86 2.46 8.54
C ASP A 37 3.93 2.05 10.04
N PRO A 38 3.94 0.73 10.33
CA PRO A 38 3.97 0.24 11.71
C PRO A 38 5.25 0.55 12.50
N GLN A 39 6.39 0.74 11.83
CA GLN A 39 7.65 1.06 12.51
C GLN A 39 7.65 2.51 13.01
N GLU A 40 7.10 3.43 12.22
CA GLU A 40 6.92 4.81 12.65
C GLU A 40 5.92 4.93 13.81
N LEU A 41 4.83 4.15 13.78
CA LEU A 41 3.92 4.02 14.92
C LEU A 41 4.66 3.55 16.19
N LEU A 42 5.45 2.48 16.05
CA LEU A 42 6.23 1.91 17.14
C LEU A 42 7.18 2.94 17.75
N ASN A 43 7.97 3.62 16.91
CA ASN A 43 8.94 4.61 17.37
C ASN A 43 8.27 5.79 18.09
N THR A 44 7.17 6.32 17.53
CA THR A 44 6.47 7.46 18.10
C THR A 44 5.78 7.13 19.44
N VAL A 45 5.18 5.94 19.57
CA VAL A 45 4.55 5.49 20.82
C VAL A 45 5.61 5.23 21.90
N VAL A 46 6.72 4.56 21.56
CA VAL A 46 7.84 4.34 22.49
C VAL A 46 8.41 5.68 22.97
N ALA A 47 8.62 6.61 22.05
CA ALA A 47 9.10 7.95 22.38
C ALA A 47 8.15 8.70 23.32
N ALA A 48 6.84 8.60 23.11
CA ALA A 48 5.84 9.21 23.98
C ALA A 48 5.87 8.60 25.39
N VAL A 49 5.96 7.28 25.52
CA VAL A 49 6.02 6.59 26.81
C VAL A 49 7.27 6.97 27.61
N PHE A 50 8.46 6.97 26.98
CA PHE A 50 9.67 7.36 27.67
C PHE A 50 9.74 8.85 27.99
N THR A 51 9.24 9.71 27.09
CA THR A 51 9.17 11.15 27.37
C THR A 51 8.28 11.43 28.57
N ALA A 52 7.14 10.73 28.70
CA ALA A 52 6.31 10.80 29.90
C ALA A 52 7.13 10.41 31.14
N LEU A 53 7.78 9.24 31.14
CA LEU A 53 8.60 8.79 32.28
C LEU A 53 9.76 9.72 32.64
N LEU A 54 10.32 10.43 31.66
CA LEU A 54 11.42 11.37 31.84
C LEU A 54 10.98 12.79 32.23
N THR A 55 9.68 13.09 32.17
CA THR A 55 9.16 14.45 32.41
C THR A 55 9.54 14.97 33.80
N ASP A 56 9.51 14.11 34.83
CA ASP A 56 9.82 14.51 36.21
C ASP A 56 11.30 14.84 36.44
N VAL A 57 12.18 14.39 35.54
CA VAL A 57 13.63 14.67 35.58
C VAL A 57 14.03 15.76 34.57
N GLY A 58 13.07 16.34 33.85
CA GLY A 58 13.29 17.41 32.88
C GLY A 58 14.01 16.97 31.60
N GLU A 59 13.97 15.68 31.27
CA GLU A 59 14.58 15.10 30.07
C GLU A 59 13.47 14.66 29.09
N THR A 60 13.80 14.51 27.80
CA THR A 60 12.90 13.92 26.80
C THR A 60 13.55 12.72 26.12
N TYR A 61 12.74 11.79 25.59
CA TYR A 61 13.30 10.59 24.93
C TYR A 61 14.18 10.92 23.71
N PRO A 62 13.85 11.90 22.85
CA PRO A 62 14.71 12.28 21.71
C PRO A 62 16.11 12.73 22.11
N ASP A 63 16.32 13.23 23.35
CA ASP A 63 17.66 13.61 23.83
C ASP A 63 18.60 12.40 23.98
N HIS A 64 18.04 11.18 24.02
CA HIS A 64 18.74 9.92 24.24
C HIS A 64 18.74 9.01 23.01
N GLU A 65 18.12 9.41 21.90
CA GLU A 65 18.15 8.64 20.65
C GLU A 65 19.31 9.19 19.77
N PRO A 66 20.35 8.40 19.43
CA PRO A 66 20.43 6.94 19.38
C PRO A 66 21.43 6.35 20.40
N ASP A 67 21.44 6.81 21.66
CA ASP A 67 22.42 6.36 22.65
C ASP A 67 22.24 4.86 22.94
N PRO A 68 23.20 3.99 22.55
CA PRO A 68 23.13 2.56 22.83
C PRO A 68 23.22 2.27 24.34
N ARG A 69 23.56 3.26 25.16
CA ARG A 69 23.58 3.16 26.64
C ARG A 69 22.23 3.47 27.27
N PHE A 70 21.21 3.84 26.49
CA PHE A 70 19.86 4.04 27.02
C PHE A 70 19.26 2.70 27.44
N GLU A 71 19.46 2.34 28.72
CA GLU A 71 18.99 1.10 29.32
C GLU A 71 17.49 1.19 29.64
N ARG A 72 16.66 0.90 28.64
CA ARG A 72 15.18 0.85 28.73
C ARG A 72 14.65 0.05 29.92
N GLY A 73 15.37 -1.02 30.30
CA GLY A 73 15.05 -1.87 31.45
C GLY A 73 15.10 -1.17 32.81
N LEU A 74 15.73 0.01 32.92
CA LEU A 74 15.77 0.80 34.15
C LEU A 74 14.51 1.65 34.36
N TYR A 75 13.58 1.66 33.41
CA TYR A 75 12.33 2.39 33.48
C TYR A 75 11.18 1.38 33.60
N ALA A 76 10.18 1.69 34.41
CA ALA A 76 9.05 0.79 34.57
C ALA A 76 7.69 1.48 34.79
N ILE A 77 6.65 0.89 34.19
CA ILE A 77 5.23 1.26 34.35
C ILE A 77 4.42 0.07 34.90
N PRO A 78 3.23 0.30 35.48
CA PRO A 78 2.32 -0.76 35.88
C PRO A 78 1.99 -1.72 34.75
N ILE A 79 1.88 -3.02 35.06
CA ILE A 79 1.55 -4.07 34.08
C ILE A 79 0.20 -3.82 33.40
N SER A 80 -0.76 -3.20 34.09
CA SER A 80 -2.07 -2.83 33.53
C SER A 80 -1.96 -1.79 32.41
N GLN A 81 -1.18 -0.73 32.63
CA GLN A 81 -0.89 0.30 31.64
C GLN A 81 -0.05 -0.25 30.48
N TRP A 82 0.99 -1.03 30.79
CA TRP A 82 1.84 -1.68 29.78
C TRP A 82 1.02 -2.54 28.83
N THR A 83 0.18 -3.42 29.38
CA THR A 83 -0.67 -4.33 28.60
C THR A 83 -1.68 -3.59 27.74
N ALA A 84 -2.30 -2.53 28.27
CA ALA A 84 -3.24 -1.71 27.51
C ALA A 84 -2.58 -1.03 26.30
N ILE A 85 -1.37 -0.47 26.48
CA ILE A 85 -0.61 0.13 25.38
C ILE A 85 -0.22 -0.92 24.34
N CYS A 86 0.24 -2.11 24.77
CA CYS A 86 0.52 -3.23 23.86
C CYS A 86 -0.69 -3.57 23.01
N LEU A 87 -1.84 -3.79 23.64
CA LEU A 87 -3.07 -4.19 22.94
C LEU A 87 -3.53 -3.11 21.96
N ALA A 88 -3.45 -1.83 22.33
CA ALA A 88 -3.82 -0.73 21.45
C ALA A 88 -2.87 -0.63 20.25
N LEU A 89 -1.56 -0.73 20.48
CA LEU A 89 -0.55 -0.68 19.43
C LEU A 89 -0.68 -1.85 18.46
N THR A 90 -0.84 -3.09 18.96
CA THR A 90 -1.00 -4.26 18.09
C THR A 90 -2.31 -4.23 17.31
N SER A 91 -3.40 -3.77 17.94
CA SER A 91 -4.68 -3.56 17.27
C SER A 91 -4.58 -2.52 16.16
N ARG A 92 -3.82 -1.43 16.37
CA ARG A 92 -3.52 -0.44 15.35
C ARG A 92 -2.61 -1.02 14.27
N ALA A 93 -1.54 -1.73 14.63
CA ALA A 93 -0.60 -2.37 13.71
C ALA A 93 -1.30 -3.39 12.79
N ALA A 94 -2.32 -4.08 13.28
CA ALA A 94 -3.12 -5.02 12.50
C ALA A 94 -3.83 -4.37 11.29
N THR A 95 -4.00 -3.04 11.28
CA THR A 95 -4.54 -2.32 10.13
C THR A 95 -3.62 -2.34 8.90
N TRP A 96 -2.33 -2.66 9.07
CA TRP A 96 -1.36 -2.89 7.98
C TRP A 96 -1.19 -4.36 7.59
N GLY A 97 -2.02 -5.25 8.14
CA GLY A 97 -1.98 -6.70 7.88
C GLY A 97 -1.43 -7.50 9.07
N PRO A 98 -1.28 -8.83 8.91
CA PRO A 98 -0.81 -9.72 9.97
C PRO A 98 0.67 -9.45 10.29
N THR A 99 0.93 -8.66 11.33
CA THR A 99 2.27 -8.20 11.75
C THR A 99 2.83 -9.02 12.92
N THR A 100 3.62 -10.05 12.64
CA THR A 100 4.37 -10.79 13.68
C THR A 100 5.63 -10.07 14.16
N THR A 101 6.19 -9.13 13.40
CA THR A 101 7.44 -8.42 13.75
C THR A 101 7.23 -7.28 14.74
N VAL A 102 6.16 -6.50 14.58
CA VAL A 102 5.85 -5.35 15.44
C VAL A 102 5.66 -5.76 16.90
N GLU A 103 5.05 -6.92 17.16
CA GLU A 103 4.85 -7.44 18.52
C GLU A 103 6.18 -7.73 19.24
N MET A 104 7.13 -8.35 18.52
CA MET A 104 8.44 -8.72 19.07
C MET A 104 9.32 -7.49 19.29
N ASP A 105 9.33 -6.56 18.32
CA ASP A 105 10.12 -5.34 18.42
C ASP A 105 9.57 -4.41 19.51
N PHE A 106 8.25 -4.36 19.69
CA PHE A 106 7.64 -3.56 20.74
C PHE A 106 8.01 -4.03 22.15
N ALA A 107 7.92 -5.34 22.42
CA ALA A 107 8.28 -5.88 23.73
C ALA A 107 9.75 -5.61 24.09
N ALA A 108 10.65 -5.57 23.09
CA ALA A 108 12.06 -5.25 23.29
C ALA A 108 12.31 -3.75 23.52
N LEU A 109 11.46 -2.87 22.99
CA LEU A 109 11.63 -1.41 23.05
C LEU A 109 10.87 -0.74 24.19
N MET A 110 9.89 -1.40 24.81
CA MET A 110 9.12 -0.83 25.92
C MET A 110 9.91 -0.78 27.25
N PRO A 111 9.54 0.11 28.19
CA PRO A 111 10.00 0.01 29.57
C PRO A 111 9.54 -1.31 30.19
N SER A 112 10.18 -1.67 31.30
CA SER A 112 9.78 -2.83 32.11
C SER A 112 8.37 -2.66 32.70
N ALA A 113 7.73 -3.78 33.06
CA ALA A 113 6.46 -3.77 33.75
C ALA A 113 6.63 -4.15 35.23
N TYR A 114 5.84 -3.57 36.12
CA TYR A 114 5.77 -3.98 37.52
C TYR A 114 4.32 -4.16 38.00
N ASP A 115 4.15 -4.95 39.05
CA ASP A 115 2.83 -5.17 39.64
C ASP A 115 2.40 -3.98 40.50
N ASP A 116 1.25 -3.40 40.19
CA ASP A 116 0.61 -2.31 40.92
C ASP A 116 -0.91 -2.49 40.86
N PRO A 117 -1.52 -3.07 41.90
CA PRO A 117 -2.96 -3.32 41.91
C PRO A 117 -3.79 -2.05 42.02
N THR A 118 -3.17 -0.90 42.31
CA THR A 118 -3.86 0.40 42.44
C THR A 118 -3.85 1.21 41.15
N ALA A 119 -2.98 0.85 40.20
CA ALA A 119 -2.89 1.51 38.91
C ALA A 119 -4.12 1.19 38.05
N THR A 120 -4.82 2.24 37.61
CA THR A 120 -5.97 2.12 36.72
C THR A 120 -5.53 1.64 35.34
N THR A 121 -6.23 0.64 34.80
CA THR A 121 -6.08 0.24 33.39
C THR A 121 -6.62 1.35 32.50
N PRO A 122 -5.80 1.95 31.62
CA PRO A 122 -6.24 3.03 30.77
C PRO A 122 -7.14 2.49 29.66
N ASP A 123 -8.21 3.22 29.37
CA ASP A 123 -8.98 3.01 28.14
C ASP A 123 -8.34 3.85 27.03
N LEU A 124 -7.47 3.22 26.24
CA LEU A 124 -6.82 3.87 25.10
C LEU A 124 -7.74 3.89 23.86
N GLY A 125 -8.94 3.31 23.98
CA GLY A 125 -9.89 3.08 22.90
C GLY A 125 -9.36 2.10 21.85
N PRO A 126 -10.23 1.42 21.10
CA PRO A 126 -9.81 0.92 19.80
C PRO A 126 -9.33 2.10 18.96
N PRO A 127 -8.42 1.91 17.99
CA PRO A 127 -8.25 2.87 16.90
C PRO A 127 -9.62 3.34 16.47
N GLU A 128 -9.88 4.66 16.41
CA GLU A 128 -10.93 5.10 15.49
C GLU A 128 -10.51 4.48 14.18
N GLN A 129 -11.21 3.43 13.71
CA GLN A 129 -10.86 2.76 12.47
C GLN A 129 -10.87 3.87 11.43
N PRO A 130 -9.70 4.32 10.92
CA PRO A 130 -9.75 5.15 9.74
C PRO A 130 -10.40 4.25 8.71
N ALA A 131 -11.48 4.73 8.10
CA ALA A 131 -12.28 3.98 7.14
C ALA A 131 -11.35 3.34 6.11
N SER A 132 -10.94 2.07 6.33
CA SER A 132 -10.09 1.25 5.48
C SER A 132 -9.17 2.08 4.57
N SER A 133 -8.28 2.89 5.15
CA SER A 133 -7.41 3.76 4.38
C SER A 133 -6.37 2.90 3.66
N ILE A 134 -6.26 3.09 2.35
CA ILE A 134 -5.21 2.51 1.53
C ILE A 134 -4.18 3.58 1.21
N HIS A 135 -2.91 3.23 1.23
CA HIS A 135 -1.83 4.15 0.86
C HIS A 135 -1.35 3.80 -0.54
N ILE A 136 -1.63 4.68 -1.50
CA ILE A 136 -1.15 4.56 -2.88
C ILE A 136 -0.09 5.63 -3.12
N GLU A 137 1.13 5.18 -3.39
CA GLU A 137 2.22 6.03 -3.84
C GLU A 137 2.29 6.02 -5.36
N VAL A 138 2.18 7.20 -5.95
CA VAL A 138 2.23 7.36 -7.42
C VAL A 138 3.50 8.13 -7.75
N THR A 139 4.43 7.46 -8.44
CA THR A 139 5.60 8.16 -8.98
C THR A 139 5.16 9.21 -10.02
N ARG A 140 5.98 10.25 -10.22
CA ARG A 140 5.69 11.29 -11.21
C ARG A 140 5.44 10.71 -12.61
N GLU A 141 6.28 9.77 -13.03
CA GLU A 141 6.16 9.10 -14.33
C GLU A 141 4.88 8.25 -14.42
N ALA A 142 4.50 7.56 -13.33
CA ALA A 142 3.23 6.85 -13.28
C ALA A 142 2.03 7.79 -13.39
N ALA A 143 2.09 8.98 -12.79
CA ALA A 143 1.04 9.99 -12.94
C ALA A 143 0.89 10.44 -14.41
N ASP A 144 2.01 10.63 -15.11
CA ASP A 144 2.02 10.95 -16.54
C ASP A 144 1.41 9.82 -17.39
N THR A 145 1.73 8.56 -17.06
CA THR A 145 1.13 7.37 -17.70
C THR A 145 -0.37 7.25 -17.41
N ILE A 146 -0.83 7.47 -16.18
CA ILE A 146 -2.27 7.49 -15.82
C ILE A 146 -3.00 8.54 -16.66
N ALA A 147 -2.40 9.74 -16.79
CA ALA A 147 -2.95 10.79 -17.63
C ALA A 147 -2.94 10.40 -19.13
N ALA A 148 -1.93 9.67 -19.60
CA ALA A 148 -1.87 9.14 -20.96
C ALA A 148 -2.98 8.11 -21.21
N CYS A 149 -3.25 7.20 -20.27
CA CYS A 149 -4.39 6.27 -20.35
C CYS A 149 -5.72 7.02 -20.47
N GLY A 150 -5.94 8.06 -19.64
CA GLY A 150 -7.13 8.90 -19.73
C GLY A 150 -7.27 9.62 -21.06
N ARG A 151 -6.17 10.17 -21.60
CA ARG A 151 -6.16 10.79 -22.94
C ARG A 151 -6.44 9.78 -24.04
N HIS A 152 -5.94 8.55 -23.93
CA HIS A 152 -6.20 7.48 -24.91
C HIS A 152 -7.68 7.12 -24.95
N ILE A 153 -8.33 6.96 -23.79
CA ILE A 153 -9.78 6.72 -23.69
C ILE A 153 -10.57 7.88 -24.32
N ALA A 154 -10.20 9.13 -24.05
CA ALA A 154 -10.83 10.29 -24.66
C ALA A 154 -10.63 10.33 -26.19
N ALA A 155 -9.45 9.94 -26.68
CA ALA A 155 -9.18 9.85 -28.11
C ALA A 155 -10.03 8.76 -28.78
N LEU A 156 -10.24 7.61 -28.13
CA LEU A 156 -11.16 6.57 -28.61
C LEU A 156 -12.61 7.09 -28.68
N ALA A 157 -13.08 7.78 -27.63
CA ALA A 157 -14.42 8.37 -27.62
C ALA A 157 -14.62 9.37 -28.77
N TYR A 158 -13.60 10.17 -29.08
CA TYR A 158 -13.64 11.11 -30.20
C TYR A 158 -13.65 10.42 -31.57
N ALA A 159 -12.85 9.36 -31.73
CA ALA A 159 -12.66 8.68 -33.02
C ALA A 159 -13.82 7.73 -33.39
N TYR A 160 -14.44 7.09 -32.40
CA TYR A 160 -15.46 6.05 -32.59
C TYR A 160 -16.84 6.44 -32.05
N GLY A 161 -16.91 7.43 -31.15
CA GLY A 161 -18.13 7.84 -30.46
C GLY A 161 -18.28 7.18 -29.08
N GLY A 162 -18.96 7.86 -28.17
CA GLY A 162 -19.11 7.42 -26.77
C GLY A 162 -20.02 6.21 -26.53
N LEU A 163 -20.69 5.70 -27.58
CA LEU A 163 -21.52 4.48 -27.52
C LEU A 163 -20.86 3.30 -28.24
N ASP A 164 -19.69 3.48 -28.83
CA ASP A 164 -18.97 2.41 -29.51
C ASP A 164 -18.42 1.40 -28.50
N LEU A 165 -18.56 0.10 -28.79
CA LEU A 165 -18.11 -0.98 -27.93
C LEU A 165 -16.59 -0.94 -27.68
N SER A 166 -15.82 -0.42 -28.63
CA SER A 166 -14.36 -0.27 -28.52
C SER A 166 -13.99 0.75 -27.45
N PHE A 167 -14.72 1.86 -27.38
CA PHE A 167 -14.55 2.86 -26.34
C PHE A 167 -15.01 2.33 -24.99
N ILE A 168 -16.23 1.76 -24.93
CA ILE A 168 -16.83 1.25 -23.69
C ILE A 168 -15.92 0.18 -23.06
N ALA A 169 -15.47 -0.81 -23.82
CA ALA A 169 -14.60 -1.87 -23.31
C ALA A 169 -13.25 -1.34 -22.77
N ALA A 170 -12.67 -0.36 -23.46
CA ALA A 170 -11.43 0.28 -23.02
C ALA A 170 -11.63 1.05 -21.71
N ALA A 171 -12.71 1.84 -21.62
CA ALA A 171 -13.05 2.61 -20.42
C ALA A 171 -13.38 1.70 -19.22
N ASP A 172 -14.17 0.65 -19.43
CA ASP A 172 -14.58 -0.30 -18.40
C ASP A 172 -13.36 -1.05 -17.85
N THR A 173 -12.51 -1.59 -18.72
CA THR A 173 -11.33 -2.35 -18.26
C THR A 173 -10.31 -1.48 -17.54
N TRP A 174 -10.15 -0.21 -17.95
CA TRP A 174 -9.34 0.75 -17.22
C TRP A 174 -9.93 1.11 -15.85
N SER A 175 -11.24 1.39 -15.79
CA SER A 175 -11.96 1.66 -14.55
C SER A 175 -11.88 0.48 -13.59
N GLU A 176 -11.97 -0.75 -14.10
CA GLU A 176 -11.80 -1.97 -13.32
C GLU A 176 -10.39 -2.07 -12.73
N GLN A 177 -9.33 -1.77 -13.50
CA GLN A 177 -7.97 -1.79 -12.95
C GLN A 177 -7.79 -0.75 -11.83
N LEU A 178 -8.28 0.48 -12.02
CA LEU A 178 -8.23 1.51 -10.98
C LEU A 178 -9.03 1.11 -9.74
N THR A 179 -10.21 0.52 -9.93
CA THR A 179 -11.03 0.02 -8.82
C THR A 179 -10.30 -1.06 -8.03
N ARG A 180 -9.60 -1.98 -8.70
CA ARG A 180 -8.79 -3.02 -8.03
C ARG A 180 -7.66 -2.41 -7.21
N LEU A 181 -6.96 -1.41 -7.75
CA LEU A 181 -5.93 -0.68 -7.00
C LEU A 181 -6.51 -0.01 -5.75
N LEU A 182 -7.71 0.59 -5.88
CA LEU A 182 -8.41 1.27 -4.81
C LEU A 182 -9.11 0.32 -3.81
N SER A 183 -9.20 -0.97 -4.14
CA SER A 183 -9.83 -2.00 -3.29
C SER A 183 -8.79 -2.92 -2.65
N ALA A 184 -7.51 -2.52 -2.66
CA ALA A 184 -6.46 -3.25 -1.96
C ALA A 184 -6.84 -3.43 -0.48
N PRO A 185 -6.46 -4.57 0.16
CA PRO A 185 -6.72 -4.77 1.58
C PRO A 185 -6.19 -3.58 2.40
N ALA A 186 -6.90 -3.23 3.47
CA ALA A 186 -6.50 -2.13 4.36
C ALA A 186 -5.03 -2.26 4.78
N GLY A 187 -4.33 -1.12 4.72
CA GLY A 187 -2.90 -0.99 5.02
C GLY A 187 -1.94 -1.74 4.11
N THR A 188 -2.41 -2.23 2.96
CA THR A 188 -1.54 -2.54 1.82
C THR A 188 -0.93 -1.24 1.31
N ARG A 189 0.40 -1.14 1.33
CA ARG A 189 1.13 -0.10 0.58
C ARG A 189 1.20 -0.51 -0.89
N VAL A 190 0.66 0.31 -1.77
CA VAL A 190 0.71 0.12 -3.22
C VAL A 190 1.59 1.21 -3.82
N VAL A 191 2.55 0.84 -4.65
CA VAL A 191 3.44 1.78 -5.35
C VAL A 191 3.27 1.59 -6.86
N LEU A 192 3.00 2.70 -7.56
CA LEU A 192 2.80 2.74 -9.01
C LEU A 192 4.02 3.36 -9.71
N HIS A 193 4.57 2.59 -10.66
CA HIS A 193 5.65 3.00 -11.55
C HIS A 193 5.17 2.98 -13.01
N ALA A 194 5.79 3.79 -13.85
CA ALA A 194 5.60 3.68 -15.29
C ALA A 194 6.30 2.41 -15.81
N ASP A 195 5.61 1.64 -16.65
CA ASP A 195 6.15 0.46 -17.37
C ASP A 195 6.08 0.66 -18.90
N GLY A 196 5.44 1.75 -19.33
CA GLY A 196 5.32 2.16 -20.72
C GLY A 196 4.30 3.29 -20.90
N PRO A 197 4.04 3.71 -22.15
CA PRO A 197 3.15 4.84 -22.44
C PRO A 197 1.70 4.66 -21.95
N LEU A 198 1.24 3.40 -21.90
CA LEU A 198 -0.11 3.01 -21.43
C LEU A 198 -0.05 1.83 -20.46
N SER A 199 1.09 1.66 -19.79
CA SER A 199 1.36 0.52 -18.91
C SER A 199 1.94 0.97 -17.57
N LEU A 200 1.44 0.39 -16.49
CA LEU A 200 1.90 0.63 -15.13
C LEU A 200 2.46 -0.64 -14.52
N LEU A 201 3.55 -0.50 -13.77
CA LEU A 201 4.04 -1.52 -12.85
C LEU A 201 3.51 -1.19 -11.45
N VAL A 202 2.86 -2.16 -10.83
CA VAL A 202 2.28 -2.10 -9.49
C VAL A 202 3.12 -2.97 -8.59
N SER A 203 3.65 -2.38 -7.51
CA SER A 203 4.37 -3.11 -6.46
C SER A 203 3.62 -2.96 -5.14
N THR A 204 3.51 -4.05 -4.38
CA THR A 204 2.92 -4.03 -3.04
C THR A 204 4.00 -4.18 -1.97
N GLY A 205 3.73 -3.67 -0.76
CA GLY A 205 4.69 -3.68 0.35
C GLY A 205 5.19 -5.07 0.77
N ASN A 206 4.49 -6.14 0.38
CA ASN A 206 4.89 -7.53 0.59
C ASN A 206 5.85 -8.09 -0.49
N GLY A 207 6.20 -7.29 -1.51
CA GLY A 207 7.11 -7.67 -2.59
C GLY A 207 6.42 -8.24 -3.84
N ASP A 208 5.09 -8.41 -3.86
CA ASP A 208 4.40 -8.82 -5.08
C ASP A 208 4.45 -7.70 -6.13
N GLN A 209 4.61 -8.10 -7.38
CA GLN A 209 4.59 -7.20 -8.54
C GLN A 209 3.53 -7.66 -9.53
N SER A 210 2.90 -6.70 -10.19
CA SER A 210 2.03 -6.96 -11.31
C SER A 210 2.09 -5.79 -12.29
N ARG A 211 1.77 -6.04 -13.56
CA ARG A 211 1.72 -5.03 -14.61
C ARG A 211 0.30 -4.86 -15.11
N ILE A 212 -0.16 -3.62 -15.11
CA ILE A 212 -1.36 -3.21 -15.84
C ILE A 212 -0.91 -2.75 -17.23
N THR A 213 -1.24 -3.52 -18.27
CA THR A 213 -0.77 -3.27 -19.64
C THR A 213 -1.95 -3.08 -20.58
N PHE A 214 -1.92 -2.02 -21.40
CA PHE A 214 -2.84 -1.88 -22.53
C PHE A 214 -2.52 -2.90 -23.63
N ARG A 215 -3.50 -3.70 -24.00
CA ARG A 215 -3.44 -4.68 -25.09
C ARG A 215 -4.30 -4.15 -26.24
N PRO A 216 -3.68 -3.61 -27.30
CA PRO A 216 -4.44 -3.16 -28.46
C PRO A 216 -5.10 -4.35 -29.16
N SER A 217 -6.34 -4.15 -29.59
CA SER A 217 -7.02 -5.09 -30.49
C SER A 217 -6.27 -5.15 -31.82
N PRO A 218 -6.11 -6.35 -32.42
CA PRO A 218 -5.48 -6.47 -33.72
C PRO A 218 -6.37 -5.82 -34.78
N THR A 219 -5.77 -4.99 -35.64
CA THR A 219 -6.42 -4.45 -36.84
C THR A 219 -6.50 -5.56 -37.89
N ARG A 220 -7.69 -5.91 -38.35
CA ARG A 220 -7.91 -7.05 -39.26
C ARG A 220 -8.18 -6.58 -40.67
N CYS A 221 -7.93 -7.45 -41.64
CA CYS A 221 -8.31 -7.19 -43.02
C CYS A 221 -9.82 -7.41 -43.22
N ILE A 222 -10.51 -6.48 -43.89
CA ILE A 222 -11.95 -6.56 -44.20
C ILE A 222 -12.28 -7.04 -45.61
N ALA A 223 -11.26 -7.35 -46.43
CA ALA A 223 -11.48 -7.76 -47.81
C ALA A 223 -12.40 -8.99 -47.90
N ALA A 224 -13.30 -8.97 -48.89
CA ALA A 224 -14.25 -10.06 -49.12
C ALA A 224 -13.52 -11.39 -49.36
N GLY A 225 -13.72 -12.34 -48.45
CA GLY A 225 -13.02 -13.63 -48.45
C GLY A 225 -12.67 -14.04 -47.02
N ARG A 226 -12.21 -15.28 -46.82
CA ARG A 226 -11.78 -15.77 -45.50
C ARG A 226 -10.37 -15.28 -45.12
N CYS A 227 -10.00 -14.05 -45.49
CA CYS A 227 -8.68 -13.50 -45.16
C CYS A 227 -8.62 -13.22 -43.64
N GLN A 228 -7.60 -13.77 -42.98
CA GLN A 228 -7.38 -13.67 -41.54
C GLN A 228 -6.07 -12.91 -41.23
N ALA A 229 -5.67 -12.03 -42.16
CA ALA A 229 -4.50 -11.19 -41.98
C ALA A 229 -4.76 -10.12 -40.92
N VAL A 230 -3.76 -9.91 -40.05
CA VAL A 230 -3.72 -8.81 -39.07
C VAL A 230 -2.60 -7.85 -39.43
N ALA A 231 -2.88 -6.55 -39.28
CA ALA A 231 -1.89 -5.51 -39.50
C ALA A 231 -1.02 -5.35 -38.25
N THR A 232 0.28 -5.41 -38.46
CA THR A 232 1.30 -5.09 -37.47
C THR A 232 2.18 -3.98 -38.00
N THR A 233 2.68 -3.14 -37.10
CA THR A 233 3.49 -2.00 -37.48
C THR A 233 4.89 -2.19 -36.92
N THR A 234 5.86 -2.35 -37.81
CA THR A 234 7.27 -2.54 -37.45
C THR A 234 8.07 -1.45 -38.13
N GLY A 235 8.70 -0.57 -37.35
CA GLY A 235 9.49 0.55 -37.90
C GLY A 235 8.68 1.53 -38.77
N GLY A 236 7.38 1.68 -38.51
CA GLY A 236 6.48 2.53 -39.30
C GLY A 236 5.92 1.88 -40.57
N VAL A 237 6.34 0.66 -40.91
CA VAL A 237 5.80 -0.10 -42.04
C VAL A 237 4.69 -1.02 -41.54
N VAL A 238 3.57 -1.03 -42.25
CA VAL A 238 2.44 -1.93 -41.98
C VAL A 238 2.70 -3.24 -42.69
N LEU A 239 2.77 -4.32 -41.92
CA LEU A 239 2.93 -5.68 -42.39
C LEU A 239 1.68 -6.48 -42.07
N TRP A 240 1.14 -7.15 -43.08
CA TRP A 240 0.01 -8.07 -42.95
C TRP A 240 0.53 -9.47 -42.73
N GLN A 241 0.13 -10.08 -41.61
CA GLN A 241 0.61 -11.40 -41.22
C GLN A 241 -0.52 -12.26 -40.66
N PRO A 242 -0.39 -13.60 -40.66
CA PRO A 242 -1.37 -14.47 -40.03
C PRO A 242 -1.47 -14.19 -38.52
N ASP A 243 -2.70 -14.07 -38.02
CA ASP A 243 -2.99 -13.86 -36.58
C ASP A 243 -2.51 -15.04 -35.71
N GLN A 244 -2.51 -16.25 -36.29
CA GLN A 244 -2.13 -17.49 -35.64
C GLN A 244 -1.61 -18.50 -36.67
N PRO A 245 -0.85 -19.53 -36.25
CA PRO A 245 -0.42 -20.59 -37.16
C PRO A 245 -1.62 -21.23 -37.87
N GLY A 246 -1.56 -21.30 -39.21
CA GLY A 246 -2.63 -21.84 -40.05
C GLY A 246 -3.73 -20.86 -40.45
N ALA A 247 -3.65 -19.59 -40.02
CA ALA A 247 -4.57 -18.55 -40.48
C ALA A 247 -4.37 -18.29 -41.99
N VAL A 248 -5.48 -18.16 -42.72
CA VAL A 248 -5.45 -17.96 -44.17
C VAL A 248 -5.16 -16.50 -44.49
N VAL A 249 -3.99 -16.22 -45.07
CA VAL A 249 -3.65 -14.90 -45.63
C VAL A 249 -3.74 -15.00 -47.15
N LEU A 250 -4.64 -14.23 -47.73
CA LEU A 250 -4.88 -14.22 -49.16
C LEU A 250 -4.02 -13.13 -49.83
N ASP A 251 -3.53 -13.41 -51.04
CA ASP A 251 -2.74 -12.48 -51.84
C ASP A 251 -3.65 -11.47 -52.55
N HIS A 252 -3.93 -10.35 -51.88
CA HIS A 252 -4.68 -9.22 -52.42
C HIS A 252 -4.29 -7.92 -51.71
N GLU A 253 -4.79 -6.79 -52.20
CA GLU A 253 -4.66 -5.52 -51.49
C GLU A 253 -5.48 -5.57 -50.19
N HIS A 254 -4.81 -5.43 -49.05
CA HIS A 254 -5.45 -5.53 -47.74
C HIS A 254 -6.01 -4.18 -47.29
N GLU A 255 -7.31 -4.15 -47.00
CA GLU A 255 -8.01 -3.02 -46.39
C GLU A 255 -8.22 -3.28 -44.90
N PRO A 256 -7.87 -2.34 -43.99
CA PRO A 256 -8.05 -2.52 -42.56
C PRO A 256 -9.47 -2.22 -42.08
N ASP A 257 -9.91 -2.91 -41.03
CA ASP A 257 -11.19 -2.70 -40.33
C ASP A 257 -11.29 -1.35 -39.62
N ALA A 258 -10.15 -0.75 -39.29
CA ALA A 258 -10.04 0.59 -38.76
C ALA A 258 -8.87 1.33 -39.40
N ALA A 259 -9.02 2.64 -39.58
CA ALA A 259 -7.95 3.48 -40.11
C ALA A 259 -6.71 3.42 -39.19
N LEU A 260 -5.55 3.19 -39.79
CA LEU A 260 -4.29 2.89 -39.08
C LEU A 260 -3.69 4.10 -38.36
N ASP A 261 -4.15 5.30 -38.69
CA ASP A 261 -3.80 6.58 -38.10
C ASP A 261 -4.70 6.96 -36.89
N ARG A 262 -5.75 6.19 -36.62
CA ARG A 262 -6.64 6.39 -35.47
C ARG A 262 -6.09 5.75 -34.19
N PRO A 263 -6.50 6.24 -33.00
CA PRO A 263 -6.17 5.58 -31.74
C PRO A 263 -6.67 4.13 -31.76
N ARG A 264 -5.78 3.19 -31.43
CA ARG A 264 -6.12 1.75 -31.50
C ARG A 264 -7.06 1.35 -30.35
N PRO A 265 -8.20 0.70 -30.65
CA PRO A 265 -9.00 0.00 -29.65
C PRO A 265 -8.18 -1.04 -28.88
N GLY A 266 -8.64 -1.43 -27.70
CA GLY A 266 -7.98 -2.43 -26.87
C GLY A 266 -8.49 -2.40 -25.44
N THR A 267 -7.85 -3.19 -24.57
CA THR A 267 -8.24 -3.30 -23.16
C THR A 267 -7.02 -3.30 -22.25
N TRP A 268 -7.20 -2.86 -21.00
CA TRP A 268 -6.17 -3.03 -19.97
C TRP A 268 -6.31 -4.37 -19.28
N ILE A 269 -5.20 -5.09 -19.14
CA ILE A 269 -5.14 -6.35 -18.40
C ILE A 269 -4.07 -6.26 -17.31
N THR A 270 -4.29 -6.96 -16.21
CA THR A 270 -3.27 -7.17 -15.17
C THR A 270 -2.59 -8.52 -15.39
N GLN A 271 -1.25 -8.52 -15.32
CA GLN A 271 -0.42 -9.72 -15.38
C GLN A 271 0.53 -9.74 -14.18
N PRO A 272 0.84 -10.91 -13.60
CA PRO A 272 1.91 -11.02 -12.60
C PRO A 272 3.29 -10.71 -13.21
#